data_AF-A0A1P8JV67-F1
#
_entry.id   AF-A0A1P8JV67-F1
#
_cell.length_a   1.000
_cell.length_b   1.000
_cell.length_c   1.000
_cell.angle_alpha   90.00
_cell.angle_beta   90.00
_cell.angle_gamma   90.00
#
_symmetry.space_group_name_H-M   'P 1'
#
loop_
_entity.id
_entity.type
_entity.pdbx_description
1 polymer ?
#
loop_
_entity_poly.entity_id
_entity_poly.type
_entity_poly.pdbx_seq_one_letter_code
_entity_poly.pdbx_strand_id
1 'polypeptide(L)'
;MFRNAKSSKQWDTTEDIVDAEINSKIMKAVDFQVSEMQDPYKAGIYVLARNCYTGRSVWMSPRLPQDPAERGVVLAEARTQLIKRLVSAGVM
;
A
#
# COMPACT_ATOMS: atom_id res chain seq x y z
N MET A 1 23.23 16.88 -6.90
CA MET A 1 24.55 16.26 -6.70
C MET A 1 24.34 14.74 -6.62
N PHE A 2 24.58 13.98 -7.69
CA PHE A 2 24.44 12.50 -7.71
C PHE A 2 25.55 11.78 -8.51
N ARG A 3 26.64 12.49 -8.84
CA ARG A 3 27.66 12.03 -9.79
C ARG A 3 28.42 10.76 -9.39
N ASN A 4 28.29 10.31 -8.13
CA ASN A 4 28.97 9.15 -7.56
C ASN A 4 28.04 8.20 -6.76
N ALA A 5 26.73 8.17 -7.04
CA ALA A 5 25.83 7.24 -6.34
C ALA A 5 26.23 5.79 -6.67
N LYS A 6 26.78 5.06 -5.69
CA LYS A 6 27.15 3.65 -5.84
C LYS A 6 25.98 2.79 -5.38
N SER A 7 25.29 2.14 -6.33
CA SER A 7 24.41 1.01 -6.00
C SER A 7 25.25 -0.19 -5.56
N SER A 8 24.71 -1.04 -4.69
CA SER A 8 25.30 -2.34 -4.36
C SER A 8 25.31 -3.30 -5.56
N LYS A 9 24.46 -3.03 -6.56
CA LYS A 9 24.46 -3.70 -7.85
C LYS A 9 25.26 -2.85 -8.83
N GLN A 10 26.38 -3.39 -9.31
CA GLN A 10 27.33 -2.68 -10.19
C GLN A 10 26.75 -2.22 -11.54
N TRP A 11 25.50 -2.56 -11.85
CA TRP A 11 24.82 -2.27 -13.12
C TRP A 11 23.70 -1.23 -13.02
N ASP A 12 23.30 -0.79 -11.82
CA ASP A 12 22.25 0.23 -11.70
C ASP A 12 22.81 1.60 -12.12
N THR A 13 22.08 2.30 -12.98
CA THR A 13 22.41 3.66 -13.37
C THR A 13 22.03 4.65 -12.27
N THR A 14 22.48 5.91 -12.39
CA THR A 14 22.08 6.97 -11.46
C THR A 14 20.57 7.22 -11.50
N GLU A 15 19.95 7.05 -12.67
CA GLU A 15 18.49 7.17 -12.85
C GLU A 15 17.76 6.07 -12.08
N ASP A 16 18.20 4.82 -12.21
CA ASP A 16 17.62 3.67 -11.49
C ASP A 16 17.66 3.86 -9.96
N ILE A 17 18.76 4.44 -9.45
CA ILE A 17 18.91 4.71 -8.01
C ILE A 17 17.92 5.78 -7.54
N VAL A 18 17.76 6.85 -8.32
CA VAL A 18 16.83 7.94 -7.97
C VAL A 18 15.39 7.45 -8.00
N ASP A 19 15.01 6.68 -9.02
CA ASP A 19 13.67 6.11 -9.13
C ASP A 19 13.38 5.13 -8.00
N ALA A 20 14.36 4.28 -7.64
CA ALA A 20 14.23 3.39 -6.50
C ALA A 20 14.03 4.16 -5.18
N GLU A 21 14.74 5.27 -4.98
CA GLU A 21 14.58 6.12 -3.80
C GLU A 21 13.22 6.80 -3.76
N ILE A 22 12.74 7.34 -4.89
CA ILE A 22 11.41 7.94 -5.01
C ILE A 22 10.33 6.91 -4.70
N ASN A 23 10.40 5.73 -5.34
CA ASN A 23 9.46 4.64 -5.10
C ASN A 23 9.46 4.19 -3.63
N SER A 24 10.64 4.08 -3.00
CA SER A 24 10.76 3.73 -1.58
C SER A 24 10.08 4.77 -0.68
N LYS A 25 10.24 6.06 -0.96
CA LYS A 25 9.57 7.14 -0.21
C LYS A 25 8.06 7.09 -0.38
N ILE A 26 7.57 6.89 -1.60
CA ILE A 26 6.13 6.72 -1.89
C ILE A 26 5.57 5.54 -1.10
N MET A 27 6.23 4.38 -1.16
CA MET A 27 5.76 3.17 -0.45
C MET A 27 5.75 3.33 1.07
N LYS A 28 6.73 4.05 1.65
CA LYS A 28 6.71 4.41 3.08
C LYS A 28 5.54 5.32 3.44
N ALA A 29 5.23 6.29 2.58
CA ALA A 29 4.08 7.17 2.79
C ALA A 29 2.75 6.42 2.69
N VAL A 30 2.62 5.49 1.73
CA VAL A 30 1.46 4.58 1.64
C VAL A 30 1.33 3.74 2.89
N ASP A 31 2.41 3.10 3.35
CA ASP A 31 2.39 2.26 4.56
C ASP A 31 1.95 3.06 5.79
N PHE A 32 2.48 4.28 5.96
CA PHE A 32 2.05 5.19 7.02
C PHE A 32 0.56 5.53 6.94
N GLN A 33 0.02 5.84 5.75
CA GLN A 33 -1.40 6.15 5.63
C GLN A 33 -2.30 4.95 5.93
N VAL A 34 -1.85 3.73 5.63
CA VAL A 34 -2.57 2.49 5.96
C VAL A 34 -2.46 2.17 7.46
N SER A 35 -1.31 2.42 8.10
CA SER A 35 -1.12 2.14 9.53
C SER A 35 -2.04 2.98 10.41
N GLU A 36 -2.33 4.21 9.98
CA GLU A 36 -3.23 5.15 10.65
C GLU A 36 -4.73 4.81 10.47
N MET A 37 -5.07 3.83 9.63
CA MET A 37 -6.44 3.35 9.49
C MET A 37 -6.85 2.49 10.69
N GLN A 38 -8.10 2.64 11.13
CA GLN A 38 -8.68 1.81 12.16
C GLN A 38 -9.16 0.46 11.58
N ASP A 39 -9.20 -0.56 12.42
CA ASP A 39 -9.92 -1.78 12.09
C ASP A 39 -11.43 -1.48 12.09
N PRO A 40 -12.22 -2.07 11.17
CA PRO A 40 -11.87 -3.18 10.28
C PRO A 40 -11.20 -2.78 8.94
N TYR A 41 -11.11 -1.48 8.63
CA TYR A 41 -10.67 -0.99 7.32
C TYR A 41 -9.21 -1.32 7.01
N LYS A 42 -8.31 -1.15 8.00
CA LYS A 42 -6.89 -1.52 7.88
C LYS A 42 -6.72 -3.01 7.53
N ALA A 43 -7.35 -3.89 8.29
CA ALA A 43 -7.35 -5.33 8.00
C ALA A 43 -7.89 -5.64 6.60
N GLY A 44 -8.95 -4.94 6.18
CA GLY A 44 -9.49 -5.03 4.83
C GLY A 44 -8.48 -4.71 3.74
N ILE A 45 -7.75 -3.59 3.87
CA ILE A 45 -6.71 -3.18 2.91
C ILE A 45 -5.58 -4.21 2.85
N TYR A 46 -5.08 -4.72 3.98
CA TYR A 46 -4.02 -5.73 3.97
C TYR A 46 -4.46 -7.05 3.32
N VAL A 47 -5.69 -7.49 3.57
CA VAL A 47 -6.26 -8.67 2.90
C VAL A 47 -6.32 -8.45 1.39
N LEU A 48 -6.81 -7.29 0.94
CA LEU A 48 -6.88 -6.96 -0.48
C LEU A 48 -5.50 -6.88 -1.13
N ALA A 49 -4.52 -6.28 -0.46
CA ALA A 49 -3.14 -6.19 -0.94
C ALA A 49 -2.52 -7.58 -1.10
N ARG A 50 -2.72 -8.47 -0.11
CA ARG A 50 -2.23 -9.85 -0.17
C ARG A 50 -2.93 -10.66 -1.27
N ASN A 51 -4.23 -10.48 -1.44
CA ASN A 51 -4.98 -11.12 -2.52
C ASN A 51 -4.45 -10.68 -3.89
N CYS A 52 -4.19 -9.37 -4.06
CA CYS A 52 -3.62 -8.80 -5.28
C CYS A 52 -2.22 -9.36 -5.56
N TYR A 53 -1.33 -9.33 -4.57
CA TYR A 53 0.05 -9.83 -4.70
C TYR A 53 0.12 -11.32 -5.04
N THR A 54 -0.76 -12.13 -4.44
CA THR A 54 -0.77 -13.59 -4.66
C THR A 54 -1.64 -14.04 -5.83
N GLY A 55 -2.46 -13.16 -6.39
CA GLY A 55 -3.48 -13.50 -7.40
C GLY A 55 -4.58 -14.43 -6.89
N ARG A 56 -4.76 -14.55 -5.56
CA ARG A 56 -5.71 -15.48 -4.93
C ARG A 56 -6.60 -14.74 -3.94
N SER A 57 -7.92 -14.94 -4.02
CA SER A 57 -8.91 -14.29 -3.16
C SER A 57 -9.33 -15.18 -1.97
N VAL A 58 -8.36 -15.66 -1.20
CA VAL A 58 -8.61 -16.64 -0.10
C VAL A 58 -8.26 -16.10 1.28
N TRP A 59 -7.58 -14.95 1.36
CA TRP A 59 -7.17 -14.40 2.63
C TRP A 59 -8.36 -13.73 3.31
N MET A 60 -8.53 -14.00 4.61
CA MET A 60 -9.56 -13.39 5.46
C MET A 60 -8.96 -12.95 6.79
N SER A 61 -9.57 -11.96 7.41
CA SER A 61 -9.23 -11.49 8.75
C SER A 61 -10.41 -11.73 9.69
N PRO A 62 -10.19 -12.21 10.93
CA PRO A 62 -11.24 -12.29 11.94
C PRO A 62 -11.85 -10.93 12.32
N ARG A 63 -11.18 -9.83 11.96
CA ARG A 63 -11.65 -8.45 12.18
C ARG A 63 -12.66 -7.99 11.14
N LEU A 64 -12.89 -8.77 10.07
CA LEU A 64 -13.86 -8.46 9.02
C LEU A 64 -15.17 -9.21 9.25
N PRO A 65 -16.31 -8.68 8.77
CA PRO A 65 -17.57 -9.41 8.77
C PRO A 65 -17.46 -10.76 8.03
N GLN A 66 -18.14 -11.77 8.57
CA GLN A 66 -18.23 -13.09 7.95
C GLN A 66 -19.18 -13.07 6.75
N ASP A 67 -20.26 -12.30 6.85
CA ASP A 67 -21.21 -12.10 5.76
C ASP A 67 -20.51 -11.41 4.56
N PRO A 68 -20.59 -12.00 3.35
CA PRO A 68 -19.95 -11.44 2.17
C PRO A 68 -20.45 -10.06 1.78
N ALA A 69 -21.75 -9.76 1.97
CA ALA A 69 -22.32 -8.48 1.57
C ALA A 69 -21.86 -7.36 2.52
N GLU A 70 -21.93 -7.58 3.84
CA GLU A 70 -21.40 -6.66 4.85
C GLU A 70 -19.90 -6.42 4.65
N ARG A 71 -19.14 -7.48 4.38
CA ARG A 71 -17.71 -7.36 4.09
C ARG A 71 -17.46 -6.52 2.84
N GLY A 72 -18.28 -6.68 1.80
CA GLY A 72 -18.22 -5.86 0.59
C GLY A 72 -18.34 -4.36 0.89
N VAL A 73 -19.29 -3.98 1.76
CA VAL A 73 -19.47 -2.59 2.21
C VAL A 73 -18.23 -2.07 2.94
N VAL A 74 -17.72 -2.83 3.91
CA VAL A 74 -16.51 -2.45 4.67
C VAL A 74 -15.30 -2.26 3.76
N LEU A 75 -15.12 -3.15 2.77
CA LEU A 75 -14.00 -3.05 1.83
C LEU A 75 -14.13 -1.86 0.87
N ALA A 76 -15.34 -1.53 0.44
CA ALA A 76 -15.60 -0.35 -0.39
C ALA A 76 -15.31 0.95 0.39
N GLU A 77 -15.74 1.01 1.65
CA GLU A 77 -15.45 2.13 2.53
C GLU A 77 -13.95 2.25 2.83
N ALA A 78 -13.27 1.13 3.13
CA ALA A 78 -11.82 1.11 3.38
C ALA A 78 -11.03 1.72 2.22
N ARG A 79 -11.37 1.36 0.97
CA ARG A 79 -10.74 1.94 -0.23
C ARG A 79 -11.01 3.43 -0.34
N THR A 80 -12.25 3.85 -0.12
CA THR A 80 -12.65 5.26 -0.18
C THR A 80 -11.88 6.09 0.85
N GLN A 81 -11.74 5.59 2.08
CA GLN A 81 -10.96 6.23 3.13
C GLN A 81 -9.47 6.32 2.74
N LEU A 82 -8.89 5.22 2.25
CA LEU A 82 -7.48 5.20 1.84
C LEU A 82 -7.21 6.20 0.71
N ILE A 83 -8.07 6.25 -0.32
CA ILE A 83 -7.93 7.20 -1.43
C ILE A 83 -7.92 8.64 -0.91
N LYS A 84 -8.87 9.01 -0.05
CA LYS A 84 -8.93 10.36 0.55
C LYS A 84 -7.64 10.70 1.31
N ARG A 85 -7.12 9.76 2.09
CA ARG A 85 -5.87 9.94 2.84
C ARG A 85 -4.67 10.12 1.91
N LEU A 86 -4.52 9.28 0.89
CA LEU A 86 -3.41 9.37 -0.06
C LEU A 86 -3.42 10.66 -0.86
N VAL A 87 -4.59 11.11 -1.32
CA VAL A 87 -4.76 12.41 -2.00
C VAL A 87 -4.41 13.57 -1.04
N SER A 88 -4.90 13.53 0.20
CA SER A 88 -4.58 14.57 1.18
C SER A 88 -3.10 14.64 1.55
N ALA A 89 -2.39 13.52 1.45
CA ALA A 89 -0.96 13.40 1.73
C ALA A 89 -0.08 13.72 0.51
N GLY A 90 -0.66 14.00 -0.66
CA GLY A 90 0.09 14.25 -1.91
C GLY A 90 0.86 13.03 -2.41
N VAL A 91 0.42 11.82 -2.04
CA VAL A 91 1.04 10.56 -2.47
C VAL A 91 0.41 10.05 -3.77
N MET A 92 -0.79 10.55 -4.11
CA MET A 92 -1.59 10.22 -5.29
C MET A 92 -2.03 11.49 -6.02
#